data_AF-A0A318CW46-F1
#
_entry.id   AF-A0A318CW46-F1
#
_cell.length_a   1.000
_cell.length_b   1.000
_cell.length_c   1.000
_cell.angle_alpha   90.00
_cell.angle_beta   90.00
_cell.angle_gamma   90.00
#
_symmetry.space_group_name_H-M   'P 1'
#
loop_
_entity.id
_entity.type
_entity.pdbx_description
1 polymer ?
#
loop_
_entity_poly.entity_id
_entity_poly.type
_entity_poly.pdbx_seq_one_letter_code
_entity_poly.pdbx_strand_id
1 'polypeptide(L)'
;MDKTASGSTCRHSRIICISFSSNEYRIVNDPAKFRAYLDAMIERFSELFPAEITAGYKMKDIRESKKLSIVIRRISVAGISYTIRPSFVMPYMTGLVKDVEKPLFLRKSEVPFWMLSYAFGRNAMYWYRLETALGRNSLVGTTVRNPCDLPEHLVADEKHTKILGDKVYVAT
;
A
#
# COMPACT_ATOMS: atom_id res chain seq x y z
N MET A 1 32.02 23.86 12.21
CA MET A 1 31.68 23.58 10.80
C MET A 1 30.89 22.29 10.75
N ASP A 2 29.70 22.37 10.14
CA ASP A 2 28.87 21.29 9.58
C ASP A 2 28.57 20.01 10.38
N LYS A 3 27.29 19.82 10.68
CA LYS A 3 26.39 19.12 9.74
C LYS A 3 24.94 19.48 10.07
N THR A 4 24.39 20.42 9.30
CA THR A 4 22.93 20.52 9.15
C THR A 4 22.41 19.18 8.68
N ALA A 5 21.55 18.55 9.50
CA ALA A 5 20.82 17.34 9.11
C ALA A 5 20.16 17.61 7.76
N SER A 6 20.61 16.91 6.72
CA SER A 6 19.96 16.99 5.42
C SER A 6 18.52 16.54 5.65
N GLY A 7 17.58 17.45 5.41
CA GLY A 7 16.16 17.14 5.49
C GLY A 7 15.90 15.90 4.65
N SER A 8 15.54 14.81 5.32
CA SER A 8 15.10 13.58 4.66
C SER A 8 14.01 13.98 3.67
N THR A 9 14.30 13.89 2.37
CA THR A 9 13.31 14.12 1.34
C THR A 9 12.36 12.94 1.39
N CYS A 10 11.34 13.01 2.25
CA CYS A 10 10.28 12.03 2.28
C CYS A 10 9.59 12.09 0.91
N ARG A 11 9.94 11.14 0.04
CA ARG A 11 9.38 11.07 -1.30
C ARG A 11 7.92 10.66 -1.15
N HIS A 12 7.04 11.65 -1.22
CA HIS A 12 5.61 11.45 -1.12
C HIS A 12 5.16 10.40 -2.15
N SER A 13 4.48 9.36 -1.68
CA SER A 13 3.94 8.33 -2.55
C SER A 13 2.96 8.99 -3.54
N ARG A 14 3.22 8.85 -4.84
CA ARG A 14 2.31 9.30 -5.91
C ARG A 14 1.33 8.20 -6.30
N ILE A 15 0.93 7.37 -5.34
CA ILE A 15 0.01 6.25 -5.52
C ILE A 15 -1.15 6.46 -4.56
N ILE A 16 -2.35 6.53 -5.11
CA ILE A 16 -3.60 6.57 -4.36
C ILE A 16 -4.21 5.18 -4.46
N CYS A 17 -4.41 4.53 -3.31
CA CYS A 17 -5.06 3.22 -3.25
C CYS A 17 -6.56 3.40 -3.13
N ILE A 18 -7.32 2.87 -4.07
CA ILE A 18 -8.78 2.96 -4.08
C ILE A 18 -9.36 1.56 -3.93
N SER A 19 -10.42 1.45 -3.13
CA SER A 19 -11.19 0.21 -3.02
C SER A 19 -11.78 -0.11 -4.38
N PHE A 20 -11.38 -1.22 -5.00
CA PHE A 20 -11.97 -1.75 -6.21
C PHE A 20 -12.05 -3.26 -6.03
N SER A 21 -13.17 -3.87 -6.40
CA SER A 21 -13.18 -5.30 -6.72
C SER A 21 -12.56 -5.53 -8.10
N SER A 22 -12.07 -6.74 -8.36
CA SER A 22 -11.53 -7.09 -9.67
C SER A 22 -12.57 -6.97 -10.80
N ASN A 23 -13.87 -7.12 -10.49
CA ASN A 23 -14.93 -7.00 -11.49
C ASN A 23 -15.27 -5.53 -11.80
N GLU A 24 -15.38 -4.68 -10.77
CA GLU A 24 -15.60 -3.24 -10.95
C GLU A 24 -14.46 -2.59 -11.74
N TYR A 25 -13.23 -3.06 -11.53
CA TYR A 25 -12.06 -2.49 -12.19
C TYR A 25 -12.01 -2.68 -13.71
N ARG A 26 -12.93 -3.47 -14.29
CA ARG A 26 -13.10 -3.58 -15.76
C ARG A 26 -13.42 -2.24 -16.42
N ILE A 27 -13.92 -1.26 -15.66
CA ILE A 27 -14.17 0.10 -16.14
C ILE A 27 -12.88 0.89 -16.44
N VAL A 28 -11.69 0.38 -16.11
CA VAL A 28 -10.40 1.11 -16.23
C VAL A 28 -10.15 1.70 -17.62
N ASN A 29 -10.66 1.08 -18.68
CA ASN A 29 -10.49 1.57 -20.04
C ASN A 29 -11.52 2.66 -20.43
N ASP A 30 -12.65 2.74 -19.73
CA ASP A 30 -13.70 3.72 -19.96
C ASP A 30 -13.47 4.96 -19.07
N PRO A 31 -13.02 6.09 -19.62
CA PRO A 31 -12.69 7.27 -18.82
C PRO A 31 -13.91 7.88 -18.12
N ALA A 32 -15.12 7.74 -18.68
CA ALA A 32 -16.33 8.31 -18.10
C ALA A 32 -16.81 7.47 -16.90
N LYS A 33 -16.87 6.15 -17.06
CA LYS A 33 -17.22 5.24 -15.94
C LYS A 33 -16.18 5.28 -14.83
N PHE A 34 -14.90 5.30 -15.18
CA PHE A 34 -13.84 5.41 -14.19
C PHE A 34 -13.89 6.76 -13.43
N ARG A 35 -14.24 7.85 -14.12
CA ARG A 35 -14.45 9.15 -13.49
C ARG A 35 -15.59 9.09 -12.48
N ALA A 36 -16.77 8.61 -12.90
CA ALA A 36 -17.93 8.51 -12.03
C ALA A 36 -17.64 7.68 -10.76
N TYR A 37 -16.91 6.56 -10.89
CA TYR A 37 -16.50 5.76 -9.74
C TYR A 37 -15.54 6.54 -8.82
N LEU A 38 -14.57 7.24 -9.41
CA LEU A 38 -13.58 7.98 -8.63
C LEU A 38 -14.21 9.18 -7.92
N ASP A 39 -15.15 9.88 -8.54
CA ASP A 39 -15.90 10.99 -7.93
C ASP A 39 -16.66 10.50 -6.69
N ALA A 40 -17.34 9.35 -6.77
CA ALA A 40 -17.99 8.73 -5.61
C ALA A 40 -17.01 8.34 -4.49
N MET A 41 -15.78 7.96 -4.83
CA MET A 41 -14.73 7.68 -3.85
C MET A 41 -14.16 8.96 -3.22
N ILE A 42 -14.03 10.04 -3.99
CA ILE A 42 -13.58 11.35 -3.47
C ILE A 42 -14.61 11.89 -2.48
N GLU A 43 -15.90 11.76 -2.79
CA GLU A 43 -16.98 12.18 -1.90
C GLU A 43 -16.98 11.39 -0.58
N ARG A 44 -16.75 10.07 -0.64
CA ARG A 44 -16.83 9.18 0.52
C ARG A 44 -15.54 9.10 1.36
N PHE A 45 -14.39 9.28 0.71
CA PHE A 45 -13.05 9.06 1.28
C PHE A 45 -12.08 10.16 0.84
N SER A 46 -12.44 11.43 1.06
CA SER A 46 -11.66 12.58 0.64
C SER A 46 -10.24 12.58 1.22
N GLU A 47 -10.02 11.96 2.39
CA GLU A 47 -8.73 11.82 3.05
C GLU A 47 -7.72 10.95 2.28
N LEU A 48 -8.18 10.11 1.34
CA LEU A 48 -7.28 9.31 0.49
C LEU A 48 -6.62 10.15 -0.62
N PHE A 49 -7.12 11.37 -0.85
CA PHE A 49 -6.71 12.22 -1.94
C PHE A 49 -5.92 13.43 -1.45
N PRO A 50 -5.06 14.02 -2.29
CA PRO A 50 -4.46 15.31 -1.99
C PRO A 50 -5.57 16.38 -1.84
N ALA A 51 -5.38 17.36 -0.95
CA ALA A 51 -6.40 18.38 -0.65
C ALA A 51 -6.85 19.16 -1.90
N GLU A 52 -5.96 19.34 -2.86
CA GLU A 52 -6.20 20.03 -4.13
C GLU A 52 -7.17 19.28 -5.07
N ILE A 53 -7.56 18.03 -4.74
CA ILE A 53 -8.57 17.27 -5.49
C ILE A 53 -9.91 18.00 -5.55
N THR A 54 -10.20 18.84 -4.54
CA THR A 54 -11.40 19.66 -4.45
C THR A 54 -11.53 20.67 -5.60
N ALA A 55 -10.40 21.11 -6.17
CA ALA A 55 -10.36 21.94 -7.37
C ALA A 55 -10.54 21.13 -8.67
N GLY A 56 -10.75 19.82 -8.57
CA GLY A 56 -10.90 18.89 -9.68
C GLY A 56 -9.59 18.23 -10.11
N TYR A 57 -9.69 17.36 -11.12
CA TYR A 57 -8.55 16.60 -11.64
C TYR A 57 -8.72 16.28 -13.13
N LYS A 58 -7.59 16.00 -13.79
CA LYS A 58 -7.55 15.56 -15.19
C LYS A 58 -7.32 14.06 -15.25
N MET A 59 -8.07 13.36 -16.09
CA MET A 59 -7.70 12.01 -16.52
C MET A 59 -6.45 12.13 -17.38
N LYS A 60 -5.34 11.52 -16.96
CA LYS A 60 -4.04 11.71 -17.60
C LYS A 60 -3.81 10.67 -18.69
N ASP A 61 -3.44 9.45 -18.29
CA ASP A 61 -3.09 8.36 -19.20
C ASP A 61 -3.28 7.01 -18.51
N ILE A 62 -3.04 5.96 -19.28
CA ILE A 62 -3.14 4.56 -18.89
C ILE A 62 -1.77 3.93 -19.06
N ARG A 63 -1.40 3.01 -18.16
CA ARG A 63 -0.17 2.22 -18.24
C ARG A 63 -0.46 0.77 -17.94
N GLU A 64 0.25 -0.13 -18.59
CA GLU A 64 0.21 -1.54 -18.24
C GLU A 64 1.38 -1.90 -17.30
N SER A 65 1.07 -2.62 -16.22
CA SER A 65 2.10 -3.16 -15.33
C SER A 65 2.84 -4.31 -16.00
N LYS A 66 4.14 -4.17 -16.24
CA LYS A 66 4.97 -5.28 -16.75
C LYS A 66 4.99 -6.52 -15.84
N LYS A 67 4.72 -6.35 -14.54
CA LYS A 67 4.77 -7.46 -13.57
C LYS A 67 3.50 -8.30 -13.53
N LEU A 68 2.35 -7.68 -13.79
CA LEU A 68 1.03 -8.31 -13.61
C LEU A 68 0.15 -8.24 -14.87
N SER A 69 0.59 -7.53 -15.92
CA SER A 69 -0.21 -7.25 -17.12
C SER A 69 -1.58 -6.64 -16.80
N ILE A 70 -1.60 -5.77 -15.78
CA ILE A 70 -2.80 -5.04 -15.36
C ILE A 70 -2.70 -3.62 -15.85
N VAL A 71 -3.79 -3.15 -16.46
CA VAL A 71 -3.99 -1.79 -16.89
C VAL A 71 -4.24 -0.88 -15.68
N ILE A 72 -3.53 0.24 -15.59
CA ILE A 72 -3.55 1.17 -14.48
C ILE A 72 -3.78 2.58 -15.01
N ARG A 73 -4.75 3.27 -14.44
CA ARG A 73 -5.08 4.65 -14.81
C ARG A 73 -4.39 5.65 -13.89
N ARG A 74 -3.99 6.79 -14.47
CA ARG A 74 -3.40 7.91 -13.74
C ARG A 74 -4.23 9.16 -13.88
N ILE A 75 -4.24 9.96 -12.82
CA ILE A 75 -4.87 11.27 -12.79
C ILE A 75 -3.81 12.35 -12.56
N SER A 76 -4.14 13.59 -12.92
CA SER A 76 -3.35 14.77 -12.59
C SER A 76 -4.16 15.68 -11.69
N VAL A 77 -3.62 16.01 -10.53
CA VAL A 77 -4.23 16.91 -9.53
C VAL A 77 -3.22 18.02 -9.29
N ALA A 78 -3.61 19.29 -9.50
CA ALA A 78 -2.71 20.44 -9.40
C ALA A 78 -1.36 20.26 -10.15
N GLY A 79 -1.39 19.64 -11.33
CA GLY A 79 -0.17 19.36 -12.14
C GLY A 79 0.64 18.15 -11.70
N ILE A 80 0.31 17.54 -10.56
CA ILE A 80 0.98 16.37 -10.01
C ILE A 80 0.28 15.10 -10.49
N SER A 81 1.05 14.15 -11.01
CA SER A 81 0.51 12.88 -11.49
C SER A 81 0.44 11.83 -10.39
N TYR A 82 -0.75 11.27 -10.20
CA TYR A 82 -1.03 10.19 -9.26
C TYR A 82 -1.43 8.92 -10.00
N THR A 83 -0.93 7.79 -9.52
CA THR A 83 -1.34 6.45 -9.98
C THR A 83 -2.50 5.96 -9.13
N ILE A 84 -3.62 5.63 -9.75
CA ILE A 84 -4.75 5.01 -9.05
C ILE A 84 -4.53 3.50 -9.03
N ARG A 85 -4.13 2.96 -7.87
CA ARG A 85 -3.94 1.53 -7.67
C ARG A 85 -5.22 0.94 -7.07
N PRO A 86 -5.80 -0.12 -7.65
CA PRO A 86 -6.91 -0.81 -7.01
C PRO A 86 -6.44 -1.64 -5.80
N SER A 87 -7.28 -1.73 -4.77
CA SER A 87 -6.98 -2.41 -3.50
C SER A 87 -6.68 -3.91 -3.65
N PHE A 88 -7.23 -4.58 -4.66
CA PHE A 88 -6.96 -5.99 -4.93
C PHE A 88 -5.55 -6.27 -5.49
N VAL A 89 -4.72 -5.25 -5.67
CA VAL A 89 -3.33 -5.37 -6.16
C VAL A 89 -2.35 -4.91 -5.09
N MET A 90 -1.33 -5.71 -4.79
CA MET A 90 -0.30 -5.40 -3.79
C MET A 90 0.55 -4.16 -4.17
N PRO A 91 1.16 -3.47 -3.18
CA PRO A 91 2.05 -2.34 -3.46
C PRO A 91 3.18 -2.74 -4.42
N TYR A 92 3.64 -1.80 -5.25
CA TYR A 92 4.64 -2.07 -6.31
C TYR A 92 4.26 -3.17 -7.31
N MET A 93 2.97 -3.48 -7.42
CA MET A 93 2.40 -4.46 -8.35
C MET A 93 3.07 -5.84 -8.19
N THR A 94 3.34 -6.25 -6.96
CA THR A 94 4.08 -7.49 -6.65
C THR A 94 3.21 -8.74 -6.74
N GLY A 95 1.89 -8.62 -6.65
CA GLY A 95 0.95 -9.74 -6.70
C GLY A 95 -0.50 -9.26 -6.61
N LEU A 96 -1.45 -10.15 -6.89
CA LEU A 96 -2.85 -9.94 -6.59
C LEU A 96 -3.13 -10.39 -5.15
N VAL A 97 -4.02 -9.70 -4.45
CA VAL A 97 -4.40 -10.04 -3.07
C VAL A 97 -4.86 -11.50 -2.98
N LYS A 98 -5.71 -11.95 -3.90
CA LYS A 98 -6.22 -13.33 -3.95
C LYS A 98 -5.11 -14.41 -4.00
N ASP A 99 -3.95 -14.07 -4.57
CA ASP A 99 -2.84 -15.02 -4.75
C ASP A 99 -1.89 -15.02 -3.54
N VAL A 100 -1.84 -13.92 -2.78
CA VAL A 100 -0.87 -13.73 -1.70
C VAL A 100 -1.48 -13.76 -0.31
N GLU A 101 -2.80 -13.59 -0.17
CA GLU A 101 -3.51 -13.55 1.11
C GLU A 101 -3.25 -14.81 1.93
N LYS A 102 -3.48 -16.00 1.36
CA LYS A 102 -3.29 -17.27 2.07
C LYS A 102 -1.82 -17.53 2.44
N PRO A 103 -0.83 -17.39 1.54
CA PRO A 103 0.58 -17.49 1.91
C PRO A 103 1.00 -16.53 3.03
N LEU A 104 0.56 -15.27 2.97
CA LEU A 104 0.89 -14.27 4.00
C LEU A 104 0.17 -14.55 5.33
N PHE A 105 -1.06 -15.07 5.28
CA PHE A 105 -1.74 -15.55 6.48
C PHE A 105 -0.96 -16.67 7.18
N LEU A 106 -0.39 -17.62 6.43
CA LEU A 106 0.42 -18.70 6.98
C LEU A 106 1.72 -18.21 7.64
N ARG A 107 2.24 -17.04 7.24
CA ARG A 107 3.41 -16.43 7.90
C ARG A 107 3.14 -16.04 9.35
N LYS A 108 1.87 -15.81 9.74
CA LYS A 108 1.48 -15.64 11.14
C LYS A 108 1.87 -16.84 12.02
N SER A 109 1.89 -18.04 11.45
CA SER A 109 2.30 -19.27 12.11
C SER A 109 3.76 -19.65 11.82
N GLU A 110 4.59 -18.67 11.45
CA GLU A 110 6.03 -18.81 11.18
C GLU A 110 6.41 -19.81 10.08
N VAL A 111 5.46 -20.23 9.22
CA VAL A 111 5.69 -21.19 8.13
C VAL A 111 6.86 -20.79 7.22
N PRO A 112 7.97 -21.54 7.15
CA PRO A 112 9.16 -21.14 6.42
C PRO A 112 8.89 -20.78 4.95
N PHE A 113 9.61 -19.78 4.41
CA PHE A 113 9.39 -19.30 3.03
C PHE A 113 9.61 -20.36 1.96
N TRP A 114 10.48 -21.33 2.19
CA TRP A 114 10.67 -22.45 1.25
C TRP A 114 9.40 -23.31 1.15
N MET A 115 8.65 -23.44 2.25
CA MET A 115 7.40 -24.19 2.27
C MET A 115 6.29 -23.44 1.53
N LEU A 116 6.25 -22.11 1.65
CA LEU A 116 5.38 -21.28 0.81
C LEU A 116 5.74 -21.40 -0.68
N SER A 117 7.03 -21.45 -0.99
CA SER A 117 7.51 -21.64 -2.37
C SER A 117 7.08 -23.00 -2.93
N TYR A 118 7.18 -24.04 -2.11
CA TYR A 118 6.73 -25.39 -2.45
C TYR A 118 5.21 -25.45 -2.69
N ALA A 119 4.41 -24.85 -1.80
CA ALA A 119 2.95 -24.96 -1.85
C ALA A 119 2.26 -23.99 -2.82
N PHE A 120 2.82 -22.79 -3.03
CA PHE A 120 2.17 -21.70 -3.79
C PHE A 120 3.03 -21.19 -4.97
N GLY A 121 4.18 -21.82 -5.22
CA GLY A 121 5.13 -21.38 -6.23
C GLY A 121 5.89 -20.12 -5.84
N ARG A 122 6.51 -19.47 -6.83
CA ARG A 122 7.50 -18.39 -6.64
C ARG A 122 8.70 -18.86 -5.80
N ASN A 123 9.67 -17.98 -5.58
CA ASN A 123 10.84 -18.28 -4.77
C ASN A 123 10.68 -17.74 -3.35
N ALA A 124 11.48 -18.26 -2.42
CA ALA A 124 11.41 -17.87 -1.00
C ALA A 124 11.60 -16.37 -0.80
N MET A 125 12.47 -15.75 -1.61
CA MET A 125 12.75 -14.32 -1.55
C MET A 125 11.57 -13.45 -1.99
N TYR A 126 10.70 -13.93 -2.88
CA TYR A 126 9.47 -13.25 -3.25
C TYR A 126 8.55 -13.11 -2.04
N TRP A 127 8.32 -14.21 -1.31
CA TRP A 127 7.49 -14.22 -0.11
C TRP A 127 8.08 -13.39 1.02
N TYR A 128 9.38 -13.51 1.27
CA TYR A 128 10.10 -12.68 2.24
C TYR A 128 9.94 -11.18 1.97
N ARG A 129 10.05 -10.76 0.70
CA ARG A 129 9.89 -9.36 0.30
C ARG A 129 8.46 -8.86 0.48
N LEU A 130 7.46 -9.72 0.32
CA LEU A 130 6.06 -9.35 0.55
C LEU A 130 5.78 -9.14 2.03
N GLU A 131 6.20 -10.05 2.90
CA GLU A 131 6.02 -9.92 4.35
C GLU A 131 6.74 -8.67 4.88
N THR A 132 8.02 -8.49 4.55
CA THR A 132 8.79 -7.31 4.97
C THR A 132 8.21 -6.00 4.43
N ALA A 133 7.47 -6.02 3.31
CA ALA A 133 6.81 -4.83 2.81
C ALA A 133 5.59 -4.42 3.63
N LEU A 134 4.93 -5.33 4.33
CA LEU A 134 3.79 -5.00 5.20
C LEU A 134 4.23 -4.14 6.40
N GLY A 135 5.42 -4.42 6.95
CA GLY A 135 5.99 -3.65 8.05
C GLY A 135 6.39 -2.21 7.72
N ARG A 136 6.27 -1.78 6.45
CA ARG A 136 6.54 -0.38 6.05
C ARG A 136 5.34 0.53 6.23
N ASN A 137 4.16 -0.02 6.48
CA ASN A 137 2.96 0.80 6.67
C ASN A 137 2.95 1.42 8.07
N SER A 138 2.43 2.65 8.19
CA SER A 138 2.18 3.25 9.50
C SER A 138 1.10 2.45 10.22
N LEU A 139 1.39 1.95 11.43
CA LEU A 139 0.41 1.23 12.23
C LEU A 139 -0.83 2.10 12.47
N VAL A 140 -0.64 3.31 12.98
CA VAL A 140 -1.72 4.29 13.21
C VAL A 140 -2.43 4.62 11.91
N GLY A 141 -1.69 4.93 10.85
CA GLY A 141 -2.27 5.32 9.56
C GLY A 141 -3.04 4.21 8.85
N THR A 142 -2.84 2.94 9.24
CA THR A 142 -3.58 1.79 8.70
C THR A 142 -4.72 1.32 9.59
N THR A 143 -4.73 1.69 10.87
CA THR A 143 -5.71 1.18 11.86
C THR A 143 -6.69 2.26 12.33
N VAL A 144 -6.28 3.53 12.33
CA VAL A 144 -7.09 4.64 12.84
C VAL A 144 -7.39 5.59 11.68
N ARG A 145 -8.67 5.71 11.32
CA ARG A 145 -9.13 6.58 10.23
C ARG A 145 -9.32 8.02 10.69
N ASN A 146 -10.01 8.23 11.81
CA ASN A 146 -10.23 9.55 12.38
C ASN A 146 -9.24 9.77 13.53
N PRO A 147 -8.45 10.86 13.54
CA PRO A 147 -7.56 11.17 14.66
C PRO A 147 -8.26 11.21 16.02
N CYS A 148 -9.56 11.53 16.07
CA CYS A 148 -10.34 11.52 17.31
C CYS A 148 -10.60 10.11 17.86
N ASP A 149 -10.39 9.05 17.07
CA ASP A 149 -10.51 7.65 17.52
C ASP A 149 -9.20 7.13 18.14
N LEU A 150 -8.15 7.96 18.20
CA LEU A 150 -6.92 7.61 18.91
C LEU A 150 -7.20 7.50 20.41
N PRO A 151 -6.72 6.43 21.07
CA PRO A 151 -6.85 6.32 22.52
C PRO A 151 -6.01 7.41 23.21
N GLU A 152 -6.55 7.99 24.28
CA GLU A 152 -5.84 8.97 25.10
C GLU A 152 -4.63 8.37 25.82
N HIS A 153 -4.72 7.08 26.17
CA HIS A 153 -3.69 6.35 26.89
C HIS A 153 -3.20 5.17 26.04
N LEU A 154 -1.89 5.06 25.88
CA LEU A 154 -1.23 3.98 25.16
C LEU A 154 -0.39 3.17 26.16
N VAL A 155 -0.59 1.87 26.20
CA VAL A 155 0.34 0.94 26.86
C VAL A 155 1.31 0.46 25.80
N ALA A 156 2.61 0.51 26.09
CA ALA A 156 3.65 -0.03 25.24
C ALA A 156 4.36 -1.16 25.99
N ASP A 157 4.68 -2.24 25.27
CA ASP A 157 5.50 -3.34 25.79
C ASP A 157 6.80 -3.45 24.97
N GLU A 158 7.78 -4.15 25.53
CA GLU A 158 9.08 -4.37 24.89
C GLU A 158 9.48 -5.84 24.94
N LYS A 159 9.69 -6.42 23.76
CA LYS A 159 10.22 -7.76 23.62
C LYS A 159 11.74 -7.72 23.53
N HIS A 160 12.40 -8.39 24.48
CA HIS A 160 13.83 -8.66 24.42
C HIS A 160 14.10 -9.82 23.45
N THR A 161 14.99 -9.62 22.48
CA THR A 161 15.43 -10.68 21.56
C THR A 161 16.90 -10.49 21.15
N LYS A 162 17.40 -11.35 20.26
CA LYS A 162 18.74 -11.22 19.68
C LYS A 162 18.67 -11.17 18.15
N ILE A 163 19.39 -10.25 17.54
CA ILE A 163 19.61 -10.21 16.09
C ILE A 163 21.10 -10.44 15.87
N LEU A 164 21.44 -11.51 15.13
CA LEU A 164 22.84 -11.90 14.86
C LEU A 164 23.71 -12.03 16.12
N GLY A 165 23.11 -12.42 17.25
CA GLY A 165 23.78 -12.59 18.54
C GLY A 165 23.70 -11.37 19.47
N ASP A 166 23.46 -10.18 18.91
CA ASP A 166 23.37 -8.94 19.68
C ASP A 166 21.98 -8.77 20.29
N LYS A 167 21.92 -8.40 21.57
CA LYS A 167 20.66 -8.14 22.26
C LYS A 167 20.01 -6.91 21.65
N VAL A 168 18.76 -7.05 21.23
CA VAL A 168 17.93 -5.97 20.72
C VAL A 168 16.60 -5.95 21.46
N TYR A 169 15.94 -4.80 21.36
CA TYR A 169 14.65 -4.59 21.95
C TYR A 169 13.66 -4.15 20.87
N VAL A 170 12.47 -4.75 20.89
CA VAL A 170 11.44 -4.51 19.89
C VAL A 170 10.18 -4.06 20.62
N ALA A 171 9.70 -2.85 20.31
CA ALA A 171 8.41 -2.38 20.80
C ALA A 171 7.31 -3.32 20.30
N THR A 172 6.47 -3.80 21.20
CA THR A 172 5.39 -4.77 20.92
C THR A 172 4.03 -4.17 21.29
#